data_AF-A0A954TY64-F1
#
_entry.id   AF-A0A954TY64-F1
#
_cell.length_a   1.000
_cell.length_b   1.000
_cell.length_c   1.000
_cell.angle_alpha   90.00
_cell.angle_beta   90.00
_cell.angle_gamma   90.00
#
_symmetry.space_group_name_H-M   'P 1'
#
loop_
_entity.id
_entity.type
_entity.pdbx_description
1 polymer ?
#
loop_
_entity_poly.entity_id
_entity_poly.type
_entity_poly.pdbx_seq_one_letter_code
_entity_poly.pdbx_strand_id
1 'polypeptide(L)' 'MSHIVNIQTEIRDVEALGAATRRMQLPPPRYEEVQLFSSRATGYAVQLRDWRYPVVCDVESGKVAFD' A
#
# COMPACT_ATOMS: atom_id res chain seq x y z
N MET A 1 -6.15 -25.14 23.00
CA MET A 1 -5.17 -24.05 22.92
C MET A 1 -5.25 -23.47 21.53
N SER A 2 -5.57 -22.18 21.37
CA SER A 2 -5.64 -21.50 20.08
C SER A 2 -4.36 -20.68 19.89
N HIS A 3 -3.64 -20.88 18.80
CA HIS A 3 -2.51 -20.04 18.42
C HIS A 3 -2.94 -19.22 17.21
N ILE A 4 -2.93 -17.90 17.35
CA ILE A 4 -3.11 -16.99 16.22
C ILE A 4 -1.73 -16.69 15.66
N VAL A 5 -1.53 -17.00 14.37
CA VAL A 5 -0.33 -16.62 13.63
C VAL A 5 -0.64 -15.35 12.87
N ASN A 6 0.21 -14.33 13.00
CA ASN A 6 0.13 -13.11 12.21
C ASN A 6 1.21 -13.14 11.12
N ILE A 7 0.82 -12.87 9.87
CA ILE A 7 1.74 -12.75 8.73
C ILE A 7 1.64 -11.32 8.23
N GLN A 8 2.77 -10.63 8.16
CA GLN A 8 2.87 -9.27 7.65
C GLN A 8 3.69 -9.25 6.37
N THR A 9 3.21 -8.50 5.38
CA THR A 9 3.93 -8.23 4.14
C THR A 9 4.58 -6.85 4.21
N GLU A 10 5.79 -6.73 3.64
CA GLU A 10 6.50 -5.46 3.54
C GLU A 10 6.82 -5.10 2.08
N ILE A 11 6.75 -3.82 1.75
CA ILE A 11 7.15 -3.26 0.45
C ILE A 11 8.23 -2.23 0.71
N ARG A 12 9.42 -2.42 0.14
CA ARG A 12 10.61 -1.58 0.41
C ARG A 12 11.26 -0.98 -0.85
N ASP A 13 10.71 -1.26 -2.03
CA ASP A 13 11.27 -0.84 -3.31
C ASP A 13 10.19 -0.17 -4.17
N VAL A 14 10.43 1.09 -4.50
CA VAL A 14 9.53 1.94 -5.30
C VAL A 14 9.48 1.49 -6.75
N GLU A 15 10.60 1.04 -7.32
CA GLU A 15 10.65 0.55 -8.70
C GLU A 15 9.89 -0.77 -8.83
N ALA A 16 10.05 -1.68 -7.86
CA ALA A 16 9.29 -2.92 -7.81
C ALA A 16 7.78 -2.66 -7.66
N LEU A 17 7.38 -1.68 -6.83
CA LEU A 17 5.98 -1.24 -6.71
C LEU A 17 5.44 -0.68 -8.03
N GLY A 18 6.23 0.14 -8.72
CA GLY A 18 5.91 0.65 -10.06
C GLY A 18 5.76 -0.46 -11.11
N ALA A 19 6.64 -1.46 -11.08
CA ALA A 19 6.56 -2.63 -11.96
C ALA A 19 5.29 -3.47 -11.68
N ALA A 20 4.94 -3.64 -10.41
CA ALA A 20 3.74 -4.37 -9.99
C ALA A 20 2.46 -3.68 -10.48
N THR A 21 2.32 -2.37 -10.26
CA THR A 21 1.16 -1.59 -10.73
C THR A 21 1.02 -1.64 -12.26
N ARG A 22 2.14 -1.53 -13.00
CA ARG A 22 2.15 -1.70 -14.45
C ARG A 22 1.66 -3.09 -14.89
N ARG A 23 2.18 -4.16 -14.27
CA ARG A 23 1.77 -5.54 -14.56
C ARG A 23 0.27 -5.77 -14.31
N MET A 24 -0.27 -5.13 -13.28
CA MET A 24 -1.68 -5.20 -12.92
C MET A 24 -2.57 -4.16 -13.64
N GLN A 25 -1.98 -3.37 -14.56
CA GLN A 25 -2.66 -2.31 -15.28
C GLN A 25 -3.39 -1.33 -14.34
N LEU A 26 -2.71 -0.92 -13.27
CA LEU A 26 -3.16 0.08 -12.31
C LEU A 26 -2.50 1.44 -12.62
N PRO A 27 -3.08 2.55 -12.13
CA PRO A 27 -2.39 3.83 -12.13
C PRO A 27 -1.02 3.71 -11.43
N PRO A 28 0.00 4.47 -11.87
CA PRO A 28 1.30 4.45 -11.23
C PRO A 28 1.21 4.94 -9.77
N PRO A 29 2.05 4.42 -8.87
CA PRO A 29 2.10 4.89 -7.49
C PRO A 29 2.45 6.37 -7.44
N ARG A 30 1.81 7.12 -6.55
CA ARG A 30 2.12 8.53 -6.29
C ARG A 30 2.52 8.73 -4.84
N TYR A 31 3.58 9.50 -4.60
CA TYR A 31 3.96 9.85 -3.23
C TYR A 31 3.07 10.99 -2.72
N GLU A 32 2.18 10.70 -1.77
CA GLU A 32 1.23 11.65 -1.21
C GLU A 32 0.84 11.29 0.24
N GLU A 33 0.32 12.27 0.98
CA GLU A 33 -0.42 12.01 2.22
C GLU A 33 -1.88 11.75 1.87
N VAL A 34 -2.42 10.63 2.35
CA VAL A 34 -3.78 10.18 2.06
C VAL A 34 -4.58 10.12 3.37
N GLN A 35 -5.78 10.70 3.35
CA GLN A 35 -6.81 10.42 4.35
C GLN A 35 -7.52 9.12 3.96
N LEU A 36 -7.18 8.05 4.69
CA LEU A 36 -7.89 6.78 4.68
C LEU A 36 -9.22 6.92 5.45
N PHE A 37 -10.01 5.85 5.55
CA PHE A 37 -11.28 5.89 6.27
C PHE A 37 -11.10 6.29 7.74
N SER A 38 -10.11 5.69 8.42
CA SER A 38 -9.91 5.82 9.87
C SER A 38 -8.63 6.55 10.26
N SER A 39 -7.72 6.80 9.30
CA SER A 39 -6.37 7.29 9.58
C SER A 39 -5.80 8.14 8.45
N ARG A 40 -4.61 8.74 8.68
CA ARG A 40 -3.79 9.32 7.62
C ARG A 40 -2.51 8.51 7.47
N ALA A 41 -2.08 8.35 6.22
CA ALA A 41 -0.83 7.69 5.89
C ALA A 41 -0.08 8.48 4.81
N THR A 42 1.23 8.54 4.95
CA THR A 42 2.12 9.18 3.97
C THR A 42 2.98 8.11 3.33
N GLY A 43 3.04 8.10 2.00
CA GLY A 43 3.82 7.14 1.25
C GLY A 43 3.39 7.05 -0.20
N TYR A 44 3.74 5.95 -0.85
CA TYR A 44 3.35 5.68 -2.23
C TYR A 44 1.92 5.11 -2.28
N ALA A 45 0.96 5.96 -2.65
CA ALA A 45 -0.43 5.62 -2.82
C ALA A 45 -0.66 4.89 -4.15
N VAL A 46 -1.32 3.73 -4.09
CA VAL A 46 -1.74 2.93 -5.23
C VAL A 46 -3.25 2.77 -5.19
N GLN A 47 -3.93 3.31 -6.21
CA GLN A 47 -5.37 3.14 -6.37
C GLN A 47 -5.66 1.75 -6.97
N LEU A 48 -6.17 0.84 -6.14
CA LEU A 48 -6.66 -0.46 -6.59
C LEU A 48 -8.01 -0.31 -7.30
N ARG A 49 -8.30 -1.24 -8.20
CA ARG A 49 -9.61 -1.30 -8.90
C ARG A 49 -10.71 -1.55 -7.88
N ASP A 50 -11.78 -0.77 -7.97
CA ASP A 50 -12.98 -0.87 -7.12
C ASP A 50 -12.77 -0.58 -5.63
N TRP A 51 -11.60 -0.07 -5.26
CA TRP A 51 -11.33 0.38 -3.89
C TRP A 51 -11.68 1.86 -3.73
N ARG A 52 -12.29 2.21 -2.60
CA ARG A 52 -12.64 3.60 -2.30
C ARG A 52 -11.42 4.43 -1.89
N TYR A 53 -10.52 3.82 -1.11
CA TYR A 53 -9.29 4.44 -0.62
C TYR A 53 -8.09 3.73 -1.25
N PRO A 54 -7.01 4.45 -1.57
CA PRO A 54 -5.81 3.83 -2.09
C PRO A 54 -5.07 3.08 -0.97
N VAL A 55 -4.28 2.10 -1.36
CA VAL A 55 -3.30 1.47 -0.47
C VAL A 55 -2.08 2.38 -0.40
N VAL A 56 -1.58 2.70 0.79
CA VAL A 56 -0.40 3.56 0.96
C VAL A 56 0.80 2.71 1.41
N CYS A 57 1.82 2.65 0.58
CA CYS A 57 3.06 1.93 0.85
C CYS A 57 4.13 2.88 1.37
N ASP A 58 4.49 2.76 2.65
CA ASP A 58 5.66 3.43 3.22
C ASP A 58 6.87 2.51 3.02
N VAL A 59 7.68 2.82 2.00
CA VAL A 59 8.84 2.02 1.61
C VAL A 59 10.01 2.11 2.59
N GLU A 60 10.08 3.17 3.41
CA GLU A 60 11.13 3.33 4.42
C GLU A 60 10.87 2.39 5.60
N SER A 61 9.64 2.42 6.14
CA SER A 61 9.27 1.52 7.23
C SER A 61 8.94 0.10 6.77
N GLY A 62 8.63 -0.07 5.48
CA GLY A 62 8.14 -1.32 4.90
C GLY A 62 6.65 -1.55 5.14
N LYS A 63 5.94 -0.61 5.78
CA LYS A 63 4.53 -0.79 6.16
C LYS A 63 3.60 -0.46 4.99
N VAL A 64 2.45 -1.13 5.01
CA VAL A 64 1.38 -0.90 4.05
C VAL A 64 0.11 -0.55 4.83
N ALA A 65 -0.44 0.64 4.58
CA ALA A 65 -1.65 1.13 5.22
C ALA A 65 -2.84 1.03 4.25
N PHE A 66 -3.95 0.51 4.75
CA PHE A 66 -5.22 0.37 4.04
C PHE A 66 -6.35 0.13 5.05
N ASP A 67 -7.58 0.53 4.70
CA ASP A 67 -8.80 0.28 5.48
C ASP A 67 -10.07 0.30 4.61
#